data_AF-A0A1S4EB56-F1
#
_entry.id   AF-A0A1S4EB56-F1
#
_cell.length_a   1.000
_cell.length_b   1.000
_cell.length_c   1.000
_cell.angle_alpha   90.00
_cell.angle_beta   90.00
_cell.angle_gamma   90.00
#
_symmetry.space_group_name_H-M   'P 1'
#
loop_
_entity.id
_entity.type
_entity.pdbx_description
1 polymer ?
#
loop_
_entity_poly.entity_id
_entity_poly.type
_entity_poly.pdbx_seq_one_letter_code
_entity_poly.pdbx_strand_id
1 'polypeptide(L)'
;MSYLKLSLVIVLLVCGYGLGRPNEADKEERLDMNDPDVQEAIEAAVNELSKHSDARFRRLRAWAVKKVDPADLEANESSSGYEIKMREMRDCSRIKPRPEPISTALITEKSPCIQCNVFVYKKRNEKPQKYTITKMNCVL
;
A
#
# COMPACT_ATOMS: atom_id res chain seq x y z
N MET A 1 56.82 31.58 9.21
CA MET A 1 55.86 32.24 10.13
C MET A 1 54.54 32.38 9.41
N SER A 2 53.53 31.65 9.89
CA SER A 2 52.14 31.65 9.42
C SER A 2 51.39 32.84 9.99
N TYR A 3 50.61 33.55 9.17
CA TYR A 3 49.41 34.26 9.64
C TYR A 3 48.32 34.20 8.57
N LEU A 4 47.23 33.51 8.92
CA LEU A 4 46.00 33.39 8.16
C LEU A 4 45.37 34.78 7.95
N LYS A 5 44.98 35.09 6.70
CA LYS A 5 44.04 36.18 6.42
C LYS A 5 42.63 35.60 6.37
N LEU A 6 41.93 35.70 7.50
CA LEU A 6 40.49 35.54 7.59
C LEU A 6 39.84 36.78 6.95
N SER A 7 39.21 36.63 5.78
CA SER A 7 38.38 37.69 5.20
C SER A 7 36.95 37.16 5.11
N LEU A 8 36.19 37.48 6.16
CA LEU A 8 34.76 37.24 6.26
C LEU A 8 34.06 38.48 5.70
N VAL A 9 33.50 38.39 4.49
CA VAL A 9 32.61 39.42 3.95
C VAL A 9 31.25 38.79 3.67
N ILE A 10 30.30 39.19 4.50
CA ILE A 10 28.86 38.94 4.38
C ILE A 10 28.34 39.77 3.22
N VAL A 11 27.65 39.13 2.27
CA VAL A 11 26.71 39.83 1.38
C VAL A 11 25.41 39.03 1.34
N LEU A 12 24.43 39.57 2.07
CA LEU A 12 23.01 39.35 1.89
C LEU A 12 22.62 39.59 0.42
N LEU A 13 22.13 38.56 -0.25
CA LEU A 13 21.30 38.74 -1.45
C LEU A 13 20.01 37.96 -1.28
N VAL A 14 19.03 38.74 -0.83
CA VAL A 14 17.60 38.49 -0.83
C VAL A 14 17.16 38.29 -2.29
N CYS A 15 16.94 37.04 -2.68
CA CYS A 15 16.05 36.70 -3.79
C CYS A 15 15.07 35.65 -3.26
N GLY A 16 13.80 36.03 -3.24
CA GLY A 16 12.74 35.34 -2.54
C GLY A 16 12.53 33.91 -3.02
N TYR A 17 12.64 32.98 -2.08
CA TYR A 17 11.81 31.78 -2.08
C TYR A 17 10.69 32.05 -1.09
N GLY A 18 9.55 32.46 -1.65
CA GLY A 18 8.31 32.51 -0.92
C GLY A 18 7.97 31.14 -0.37
N LEU A 19 7.34 31.16 0.82
CA LEU A 19 6.30 30.21 1.19
C LEU A 19 6.68 28.72 1.06
N GLY A 20 7.61 28.26 1.90
CA GLY A 20 7.61 26.86 2.33
C GLY A 20 6.41 26.66 3.25
N ARG A 21 5.22 26.40 2.66
CA ARG A 21 4.01 26.05 3.41
C ARG A 21 4.31 24.90 4.38
N PRO A 22 3.91 24.99 5.66
CA PRO A 22 3.75 23.80 6.48
C PRO A 22 2.49 23.06 6.02
N ASN A 23 2.50 21.74 6.13
CA ASN A 23 1.42 20.78 5.84
C ASN A 23 1.24 20.36 4.37
N GLU A 24 2.09 19.44 3.91
CA GLU A 24 1.66 18.32 3.05
C GLU A 24 1.44 17.04 3.90
N ALA A 25 0.70 17.17 4.99
CA ALA A 25 -0.12 16.06 5.46
C ALA A 25 -1.34 16.01 4.53
N ASP A 26 -1.77 14.82 4.09
CA ASP A 26 -2.95 14.55 3.24
C ASP A 26 -2.79 14.58 1.71
N LYS A 27 -1.63 14.21 1.19
CA LYS A 27 -1.61 13.40 -0.04
C LYS A 27 -1.08 12.02 0.35
N GLU A 28 -1.99 11.04 0.53
CA GLU A 28 -1.57 9.63 0.42
C GLU A 28 -0.92 9.49 -0.97
N GLU A 29 0.41 9.54 -1.03
CA GLU A 29 1.16 9.37 -2.27
C GLU A 29 0.93 7.95 -2.75
N ARG A 30 -0.02 7.80 -3.68
CA ARG A 30 -0.26 6.53 -4.35
C ARG A 30 0.91 6.28 -5.28
N LEU A 31 1.57 5.16 -5.07
CA LEU A 31 2.65 4.72 -5.93
C LEU A 31 2.09 4.29 -7.29
N ASP A 32 2.92 4.44 -8.32
CA ASP A 32 2.62 3.92 -9.66
C ASP A 32 2.54 2.39 -9.60
N MET A 33 1.42 1.82 -10.03
CA MET A 33 1.23 0.36 -10.07
C MET A 33 2.03 -0.32 -11.18
N ASN A 34 2.65 0.46 -12.07
CA ASN A 34 3.55 -0.04 -13.13
C ASN A 34 5.02 -0.07 -12.70
N ASP A 35 5.35 0.44 -11.52
CA ASP A 35 6.69 0.32 -10.96
C ASP A 35 7.01 -1.17 -10.70
N PRO A 36 8.19 -1.67 -11.12
CA PRO A 36 8.52 -3.09 -11.01
C PRO A 36 8.58 -3.59 -9.56
N ASP A 37 9.06 -2.78 -8.61
CA ASP A 37 9.07 -3.17 -7.19
C ASP A 37 7.63 -3.24 -6.64
N VAL A 38 6.75 -2.32 -7.07
CA VAL A 38 5.33 -2.34 -6.71
C VAL A 38 4.61 -3.55 -7.32
N GLN A 39 4.91 -3.92 -8.57
CA GLN A 39 4.36 -5.10 -9.21
C GLN A 39 4.76 -6.39 -8.49
N GLU A 40 6.03 -6.51 -8.09
CA GLU A 40 6.53 -7.65 -7.31
C GLU A 40 5.83 -7.74 -5.93
N ALA A 41 5.63 -6.59 -5.27
CA ALA A 41 4.90 -6.51 -4.01
C ALA A 41 3.42 -6.94 -4.15
N ILE A 42 2.75 -6.51 -5.23
CA ILE A 42 1.38 -6.92 -5.55
C ILE A 42 1.31 -8.42 -5.86
N GLU A 43 2.26 -8.96 -6.62
CA GLU A 43 2.29 -10.39 -6.95
C GLU A 43 2.45 -11.24 -5.68
N ALA A 44 3.33 -10.84 -4.77
CA ALA A 44 3.47 -11.51 -3.48
C ALA A 44 2.18 -11.48 -2.66
N ALA A 45 1.49 -10.33 -2.63
CA ALA A 45 0.19 -10.21 -1.99
C ALA A 45 -0.85 -11.15 -2.61
N VAL A 46 -0.97 -11.17 -3.94
CA VAL A 46 -1.91 -12.05 -4.67
C VAL A 46 -1.60 -13.53 -4.42
N ASN A 47 -0.33 -13.92 -4.45
CA ASN A 47 0.09 -15.29 -4.24
C ASN A 47 -0.26 -15.78 -2.83
N GLU A 48 -0.08 -14.95 -1.80
CA GLU A 48 -0.47 -15.31 -0.44
C GLU A 48 -1.98 -15.39 -0.28
N LEU A 49 -2.73 -14.40 -0.79
CA LEU A 49 -4.19 -14.40 -0.76
C LEU A 49 -4.77 -15.64 -1.46
N SER A 50 -4.11 -16.11 -2.52
CA SER A 50 -4.55 -17.29 -3.28
C SER A 50 -4.45 -18.60 -2.51
N LYS A 51 -3.63 -18.65 -1.44
CA LYS A 51 -3.52 -19.80 -0.53
C LYS A 51 -4.72 -19.94 0.40
N HIS A 52 -5.50 -18.87 0.58
CA HIS A 52 -6.68 -18.90 1.43
C HIS A 52 -7.75 -19.85 0.85
N SER A 53 -8.47 -20.55 1.72
CA SER A 53 -9.52 -21.51 1.31
C SER A 53 -10.75 -20.84 0.69
N ASP A 54 -10.94 -19.54 0.96
CA ASP A 54 -12.07 -18.77 0.49
C ASP A 54 -11.79 -18.21 -0.92
N ALA A 55 -12.64 -18.60 -1.87
CA ALA A 55 -12.53 -18.22 -3.27
C ALA A 55 -12.63 -16.70 -3.53
N ARG A 56 -13.16 -15.91 -2.59
CA ARG A 56 -13.20 -14.44 -2.69
C ARG A 56 -11.80 -13.83 -2.78
N PHE A 57 -10.83 -14.38 -2.04
CA PHE A 57 -9.45 -13.86 -2.04
C PHE A 57 -8.77 -13.99 -3.41
N ARG A 58 -9.11 -15.03 -4.18
CA ARG A 58 -8.59 -15.24 -5.55
C ARG A 58 -9.12 -14.19 -6.56
N ARG A 59 -10.22 -13.51 -6.22
CA ARG A 59 -10.84 -12.47 -7.05
C ARG A 59 -10.37 -11.06 -6.72
N LEU A 60 -9.56 -10.90 -5.68
CA LEU A 60 -9.03 -9.61 -5.29
C LEU A 60 -8.05 -9.08 -6.35
N ARG A 61 -8.11 -7.77 -6.58
CA ARG A 61 -7.18 -7.02 -7.41
C ARG A 61 -6.72 -5.77 -6.67
N ALA A 62 -5.44 -5.45 -6.79
CA ALA A 62 -4.88 -4.22 -6.25
C ALA A 62 -5.49 -3.01 -6.98
N TRP A 63 -5.85 -1.98 -6.23
CA TRP A 63 -6.39 -0.73 -6.80
C TRP A 63 -5.67 0.51 -6.27
N ALA A 64 -4.92 0.38 -5.18
CA ALA A 64 -4.02 1.41 -4.69
C ALA A 64 -2.87 0.76 -3.90
N VAL A 65 -1.69 1.35 -4.03
CA VAL A 65 -0.51 0.99 -3.23
C VAL A 65 0.06 2.27 -2.64
N LYS A 66 0.47 2.21 -1.38
CA LYS A 66 1.23 3.29 -0.75
C LYS A 66 2.46 2.73 -0.06
N LYS A 67 3.52 3.53 0.01
CA LYS A 67 4.68 3.21 0.82
C LYS A 67 4.33 3.38 2.28
N VAL A 68 4.82 2.48 3.12
CA VAL A 68 4.70 2.57 4.58
C VAL A 68 6.08 2.37 5.18
N ASP A 69 6.30 2.97 6.34
CA ASP A 69 7.56 2.79 7.05
C ASP A 69 7.67 1.33 7.51
N PRO A 70 8.78 0.63 7.24
CA PRO A 70 9.10 -0.65 7.85
C PRO A 70 8.87 -0.74 9.36
N ALA A 71 9.09 0.34 10.11
CA ALA A 71 8.87 0.37 11.55
C ALA A 71 7.38 0.18 11.90
N ASP A 72 6.47 0.75 11.11
CA ASP A 72 5.01 0.59 11.27
C ASP A 72 4.55 -0.84 10.93
N LEU A 73 5.40 -1.60 10.24
CA LEU A 73 5.18 -3.01 9.89
C LEU A 73 5.89 -3.97 10.85
N GLU A 74 6.45 -3.47 11.95
CA GLU A 74 7.30 -4.25 12.87
C GLU A 74 8.44 -5.01 12.14
N ALA A 75 8.84 -4.50 10.97
CA ALA A 75 9.74 -5.15 10.04
C ALA A 75 11.11 -4.44 10.07
N ASN A 76 11.77 -4.47 11.23
CA ASN A 76 13.02 -3.76 11.50
C ASN A 76 14.18 -4.12 10.55
N GLU A 77 14.10 -5.26 9.85
CA GLU A 77 15.09 -5.72 8.87
C GLU A 77 14.69 -5.45 7.40
N SER A 78 13.68 -4.61 7.18
CA SER A 78 13.16 -4.32 5.83
C SER A 78 13.88 -3.17 5.13
N SER A 79 13.97 -3.26 3.80
CA SER A 79 14.38 -2.15 2.93
C SER A 79 13.20 -1.28 2.51
N SER A 80 12.00 -1.87 2.44
CA SER A 80 10.79 -1.20 1.95
C SER A 80 9.53 -1.88 2.48
N GLY A 81 8.52 -1.07 2.82
CA GLY A 81 7.20 -1.52 3.24
C GLY A 81 6.11 -0.93 2.34
N TYR A 82 5.08 -1.72 2.05
CA TYR A 82 3.93 -1.30 1.24
C TYR A 82 2.61 -1.70 1.89
N GLU A 83 1.63 -0.81 1.86
CA GLU A 83 0.22 -1.15 2.06
C GLU A 83 -0.46 -1.22 0.68
N ILE A 84 -1.04 -2.38 0.38
CA ILE A 84 -1.71 -2.69 -0.88
C ILE A 84 -3.20 -2.81 -0.58
N LYS A 85 -3.99 -1.88 -1.08
CA LYS A 85 -5.45 -1.92 -1.00
C LYS A 85 -5.97 -2.77 -2.16
N MET A 86 -6.72 -3.83 -1.84
CA MET A 86 -7.22 -4.82 -2.79
C MET A 86 -8.73 -4.99 -2.64
N ARG A 87 -9.46 -5.10 -3.75
CA ARG A 87 -10.92 -5.33 -3.74
C ARG A 87 -11.36 -6.22 -4.88
N GLU A 88 -12.55 -6.82 -4.75
CA GLU A 88 -13.20 -7.47 -5.89
C GLU A 88 -13.60 -6.42 -6.95
N MET A 89 -13.36 -6.70 -8.23
CA MET A 89 -13.76 -5.79 -9.33
C MET A 89 -15.23 -5.94 -9.76
N ARG A 90 -15.99 -6.82 -9.09
CA ARG A 90 -17.42 -7.01 -9.36
C ARG A 90 -18.19 -5.78 -8.84
N ASP A 91 -19.31 -5.46 -9.45
CA ASP A 91 -20.19 -4.40 -8.94
C ASP A 91 -20.81 -4.83 -7.60
N CYS A 92 -20.20 -4.38 -6.51
CA CYS A 92 -20.60 -4.66 -5.14
C CYS A 92 -21.86 -3.90 -4.70
N SER A 93 -22.39 -3.01 -5.53
CA SER A 93 -23.59 -2.22 -5.26
C SER A 93 -24.88 -3.04 -5.37
N ARG A 94 -24.81 -4.26 -5.92
CA ARG A 94 -25.98 -5.12 -6.21
C ARG A 94 -26.49 -5.94 -5.02
N ILE A 95 -26.03 -5.69 -3.80
CA ILE A 95 -26.64 -6.28 -2.61
C ILE A 95 -27.96 -5.55 -2.34
N LYS A 96 -29.03 -5.93 -3.05
CA LYS A 96 -30.38 -5.46 -2.69
C LYS A 96 -30.70 -6.00 -1.28
N PRO A 97 -31.04 -5.15 -0.29
CA PRO A 97 -31.66 -5.63 0.94
C PRO A 97 -32.96 -6.33 0.50
N ARG A 98 -33.05 -7.65 0.67
CA ARG A 98 -34.23 -8.39 0.18
C ARG A 98 -35.31 -8.37 1.28
N PRO A 99 -36.52 -7.88 1.00
CA PRO A 99 -37.66 -7.96 1.93
C PRO A 99 -38.49 -9.25 1.79
N GLU A 100 -38.00 -10.29 1.10
CA GLU A 100 -38.81 -11.50 0.79
C GLU A 100 -38.05 -12.83 0.98
N PRO A 101 -38.75 -13.90 1.42
CA PRO A 101 -38.16 -15.21 1.69
C PRO A 101 -37.76 -15.91 0.38
N ILE A 102 -36.62 -16.60 0.37
CA ILE A 102 -35.99 -17.15 -0.84
C ILE A 102 -36.28 -18.65 -0.94
N SER A 103 -36.92 -19.06 -2.05
CA SER A 103 -36.97 -20.43 -2.55
C SER A 103 -35.57 -20.99 -2.79
N THR A 104 -35.33 -22.24 -2.40
CA THR A 104 -34.05 -22.95 -2.27
C THR A 104 -33.21 -23.14 -3.54
N ALA A 105 -33.57 -22.52 -4.67
CA ALA A 105 -32.91 -22.72 -5.97
C ALA A 105 -31.99 -21.56 -6.44
N LEU A 106 -31.80 -20.49 -5.65
CA LEU A 106 -31.09 -19.26 -6.08
C LEU A 106 -29.96 -18.82 -5.14
N ILE A 107 -29.18 -19.78 -4.63
CA ILE A 107 -28.05 -19.53 -3.73
C ILE A 107 -26.73 -19.66 -4.50
N THR A 108 -26.40 -18.68 -5.34
CA THR A 108 -25.03 -18.59 -5.91
C THR A 108 -24.52 -17.16 -6.14
N GLU A 109 -25.35 -16.12 -6.03
CA GLU A 109 -24.96 -14.73 -6.34
C GLU A 109 -24.89 -13.76 -5.15
N LYS A 110 -25.03 -14.22 -3.91
CA LYS A 110 -25.14 -13.34 -2.72
C LYS A 110 -23.97 -13.43 -1.74
N SER A 111 -22.75 -13.65 -2.21
CA SER A 111 -21.59 -13.49 -1.32
C SER A 111 -21.21 -12.00 -1.23
N PRO A 112 -21.15 -11.41 -0.01
CA PRO A 112 -20.71 -10.03 0.14
C PRO A 112 -19.29 -9.86 -0.40
N CYS A 113 -19.05 -8.71 -1.03
CA CYS A 113 -17.75 -8.39 -1.61
C CYS A 113 -16.70 -8.24 -0.51
N ILE A 114 -15.49 -8.73 -0.76
CA ILE A 114 -14.38 -8.52 0.15
C ILE A 114 -13.48 -7.38 -0.33
N GLN A 115 -13.04 -6.55 0.63
CA GLN A 115 -11.93 -5.62 0.47
C GLN A 115 -10.87 -5.95 1.51
N CYS A 116 -9.60 -5.94 1.12
CA CYS A 116 -8.48 -6.20 1.99
C CYS A 116 -7.41 -5.11 1.86
N ASN A 117 -6.80 -4.76 2.98
CA ASN A 117 -5.53 -4.04 3.00
C ASN A 117 -4.46 -5.06 3.40
N VAL A 118 -3.48 -5.23 2.53
CA VAL A 118 -2.39 -6.19 2.68
C VAL A 118 -1.09 -5.43 2.88
N PHE A 119 -0.37 -5.75 3.95
CA PHE A 119 0.88 -5.09 4.30
C PHE A 119 2.03 -6.03 4.01
N VAL A 120 2.94 -5.59 3.13
CA VAL A 120 4.08 -6.38 2.69
C VAL A 120 5.38 -5.63 2.90
N TYR A 121 6.47 -6.36 3.13
CA TYR A 121 7.79 -5.79 3.28
C TYR A 121 8.86 -6.62 2.58
N LYS A 122 9.94 -5.96 2.17
CA LYS A 122 11.08 -6.57 1.50
C LYS A 122 12.25 -6.68 2.47
N LYS A 123 12.68 -7.87 2.84
CA LYS A 123 13.84 -8.07 3.73
C LYS A 123 15.14 -7.62 3.05
N ARG A 124 15.98 -6.86 3.76
CA ARG A 124 17.27 -6.37 3.25
C ARG A 124 18.25 -7.48 2.86
N ASN A 125 18.26 -8.57 3.61
CA ASN A 125 19.35 -9.55 3.60
C ASN A 125 18.95 -10.94 3.06
N GLU A 126 17.72 -11.12 2.58
CA GLU A 126 17.26 -12.42 2.05
C GLU A 126 17.48 -12.50 0.53
N LYS A 127 18.13 -13.57 0.05
CA LYS A 127 18.31 -13.87 -1.37
C LYS A 127 17.69 -15.24 -1.72
N PRO A 128 16.84 -15.33 -2.75
CA PRO A 128 16.34 -14.23 -3.58
C PRO A 128 15.49 -13.25 -2.76
N GLN A 129 15.49 -11.97 -3.14
CA GLN A 129 14.65 -10.97 -2.48
C GLN A 129 13.20 -11.40 -2.65
N LYS A 130 12.47 -11.46 -1.53
CA LYS A 130 11.06 -11.82 -1.52
C LYS A 130 10.31 -10.86 -0.62
N TYR A 131 9.13 -10.45 -1.08
CA TYR A 131 8.16 -9.77 -0.24
C TYR A 131 7.52 -10.76 0.72
N THR A 132 7.44 -10.36 1.98
CA THR A 132 6.76 -11.11 3.04
C THR A 132 5.56 -10.32 3.49
N ILE A 133 4.44 -11.00 3.79
CA ILE A 133 3.24 -10.37 4.32
C ILE A 133 3.35 -10.29 5.84
N THR A 134 3.20 -9.09 6.41
CA THR A 134 3.16 -8.92 7.86
C THR A 134 1.74 -9.00 8.38
N LYS A 135 0.81 -8.33 7.69
CA LYS A 135 -0.56 -8.13 8.17
C LYS A 135 -1.53 -8.10 7.01
N MET A 136 -2.74 -8.56 7.27
CA MET A 136 -3.86 -8.49 6.35
C MET A 136 -5.12 -8.13 7.13
N ASN A 137 -5.80 -7.06 6.72
CA ASN A 137 -7.07 -6.64 7.30
C ASN A 137 -8.13 -6.68 6.20
N CYS A 138 -9.19 -7.47 6.38
CA CYS A 138 -10.26 -7.58 5.39
C CYS A 138 -11.63 -7.22 5.96
N VAL A 139 -12.47 -6.60 5.14
CA VAL A 139 -13.85 -6.22 5.42
C VAL A 139 -14.78 -6.81 4.36
N LEU A 140 -16.01 -7.13 4.75
CA LEU A 140 -17.08 -7.70 3.91
C LEU A 140 -18.17 -6.68 3.61
#